data_AF-A0A4C1WT58-F1
#
_entry.id   AF-A0A4C1WT58-F1
#
_cell.length_a   1.000
_cell.length_b   1.000
_cell.length_c   1.000
_cell.angle_alpha   90.00
_cell.angle_beta   90.00
_cell.angle_gamma   90.00
#
_symmetry.space_group_name_H-M   'P 1'
#
loop_
_entity.id
_entity.type
_entity.pdbx_description
1 polymer ?
#
loop_
_entity_poly.entity_id
_entity_poly.type
_entity_poly.pdbx_seq_one_letter_code
_entity_poly.pdbx_strand_id
1 'polypeptide(L)'
;MTDRTINLLNQRADIIKEKNTNDSRKQIAKISKEIKESIRKDRTQRRMETIERHILKSGGIKKAFKELTNKKDWIVQMKHYNSEKENRRQGILGIATTYYKKLYESTTAEKEIELLEISSVPSIMQEEIEFALETKETTKPQDQME
;
A
#
# COMPACT_ATOMS: atom_id res chain seq x y z
N MET A 1 14.32 -7.27 22.02
CA MET A 1 15.75 -7.56 21.83
C MET A 1 16.18 -8.28 23.08
N THR A 2 16.79 -9.46 22.97
CA THR A 2 17.06 -10.31 24.14
C THR A 2 18.25 -9.80 24.94
N ASP A 3 18.25 -10.03 26.26
CA ASP A 3 19.34 -9.67 27.16
C ASP A 3 20.67 -10.27 26.72
N ARG A 4 20.62 -11.48 26.14
CA ARG A 4 21.77 -12.14 25.52
C ARG A 4 22.38 -11.30 24.39
N THR A 5 21.56 -10.77 23.48
CA THR A 5 22.07 -9.93 22.38
C THR A 5 22.68 -8.63 22.91
N ILE A 6 22.10 -8.03 23.95
CA ILE A 6 22.62 -6.82 24.60
C ILE A 6 23.98 -7.11 25.23
N ASN A 7 24.11 -8.23 25.95
CA ASN A 7 25.38 -8.64 26.55
C ASN A 7 26.47 -8.85 25.48
N LEU A 8 26.16 -9.56 24.38
CA LEU A 8 27.11 -9.74 23.27
C LEU A 8 27.54 -8.41 22.62
N LEU A 9 26.65 -7.42 22.55
CA LEU A 9 26.98 -6.08 22.06
C LEU A 9 27.94 -5.36 23.00
N ASN A 10 27.71 -5.44 24.31
CA ASN A 10 28.58 -4.86 25.32
C ASN A 10 29.97 -5.52 25.29
N GLN A 11 30.03 -6.85 25.27
CA GLN A 11 31.28 -7.61 25.13
C GLN A 11 32.07 -7.20 23.87
N ARG A 12 31.39 -7.06 22.73
CA ARG A 12 32.04 -6.58 21.50
C ARG A 12 32.58 -5.15 21.67
N ALA A 13 31.84 -4.27 22.34
CA ALA A 13 32.27 -2.90 22.59
C ALA A 13 33.51 -2.85 23.48
N ASP A 14 33.60 -3.72 24.49
CA ASP A 14 34.75 -3.78 25.40
C ASP A 14 36.01 -4.27 24.68
N ILE A 15 35.92 -5.30 23.83
CA ILE A 15 37.05 -5.79 23.01
C ILE A 15 37.51 -4.73 22.00
N ILE A 16 36.59 -3.89 21.50
CA ILE A 16 36.93 -2.78 20.60
C ILE A 16 37.70 -1.67 21.32
N LYS A 17 37.40 -1.42 22.61
CA LYS A 17 38.13 -0.44 23.43
C LYS A 17 39.54 -0.90 23.79
N GLU A 18 39.76 -2.21 23.86
CA GLU A 18 41.06 -2.81 24.11
C GLU A 18 42.00 -2.73 22.88
N LYS A 19 43.27 -3.13 23.04
CA LYS A 19 44.27 -3.08 21.97
C LYS A 19 43.87 -3.93 20.76
N ASN A 20 44.02 -3.36 19.57
CA ASN A 20 43.70 -4.02 18.30
C ASN A 20 44.76 -5.08 17.95
N THR A 21 44.58 -6.30 18.47
CA THR A 21 45.41 -7.47 18.14
C THR A 21 44.73 -8.38 17.12
N ASN A 22 45.50 -9.28 16.50
CA ASN A 22 44.93 -10.31 15.61
C ASN A 22 43.93 -11.22 16.34
N ASP A 23 44.13 -11.48 17.63
CA ASP A 23 43.19 -12.27 18.42
C ASP A 23 41.89 -11.50 18.69
N SER A 24 41.98 -10.22 19.06
CA SER A 24 40.82 -9.33 19.24
C SER A 24 39.95 -9.29 17.98
N ARG A 25 40.55 -9.26 16.78
CA ARG A 25 39.80 -9.31 15.50
C ARG A 25 39.05 -10.62 15.32
N LYS A 26 39.68 -11.76 15.64
CA LYS A 26 39.03 -13.09 15.58
C LYS A 26 37.86 -13.17 16.56
N GLN A 27 38.04 -12.68 17.78
CA GLN A 27 37.00 -12.64 18.80
C GLN A 27 35.82 -11.73 18.38
N ILE A 28 36.10 -10.53 17.86
CA ILE A 28 35.08 -9.62 17.32
C ILE A 28 34.30 -10.29 16.19
N ALA A 29 34.96 -11.01 15.28
CA ALA A 29 34.30 -11.70 14.19
C ALA A 29 33.35 -12.80 14.70
N LYS A 30 33.80 -13.58 15.70
CA LYS A 30 32.98 -14.60 16.36
C LYS A 30 31.75 -14.00 17.03
N ILE A 31 31.93 -13.00 17.88
CA ILE A 31 30.83 -12.31 18.57
C ILE A 31 29.88 -11.67 17.57
N SER A 32 30.38 -11.07 16.50
CA SER A 32 29.54 -10.48 15.44
C SER A 32 28.65 -11.53 14.75
N LYS A 33 29.15 -12.75 14.56
CA LYS A 33 28.35 -13.86 14.03
C LYS A 33 27.25 -14.26 15.01
N GLU A 34 27.57 -14.35 16.29
CA GLU A 34 26.60 -14.67 17.35
C GLU A 34 25.52 -13.59 17.52
N ILE A 35 25.90 -12.31 17.45
CA ILE A 35 24.96 -11.17 17.45
C ILE A 35 23.98 -11.31 16.28
N LYS A 36 24.50 -11.49 15.06
CA LYS A 36 23.65 -11.65 13.85
C LYS A 36 22.68 -12.81 14.01
N GLU A 37 23.15 -13.94 14.53
CA GLU A 37 22.32 -15.13 14.74
C GLU A 37 21.24 -14.89 15.80
N SER A 38 21.60 -14.28 16.94
CA SER A 38 20.63 -13.96 18.00
C SER A 38 19.54 -12.98 17.52
N ILE A 39 19.90 -11.97 16.71
CA ILE A 39 18.94 -11.04 16.10
C ILE A 39 18.00 -11.76 15.13
N ARG A 40 18.51 -12.70 14.33
CA ARG A 40 17.69 -13.51 13.42
C ARG A 40 16.67 -14.33 14.22
N LYS A 41 17.12 -15.03 15.25
CA LYS A 41 16.24 -15.83 16.13
C LYS A 41 15.19 -14.97 16.82
N ASP A 42 15.57 -13.83 17.39
CA ASP A 42 14.65 -12.87 18.03
C ASP A 42 13.58 -12.36 17.05
N ARG A 43 13.95 -12.05 15.80
CA ARG A 43 13.00 -11.65 14.76
C ARG A 43 12.01 -12.77 14.42
N THR A 44 12.51 -14.00 14.27
CA THR A 44 11.66 -15.17 13.99
C THR A 44 10.70 -15.43 15.14
N GLN A 45 11.20 -15.37 16.38
CA GLN A 45 10.39 -15.57 17.58
C GLN A 45 9.28 -14.53 17.70
N ARG A 46 9.60 -13.23 17.61
CA ARG A 46 8.60 -12.15 17.64
C ARG A 46 7.56 -12.28 16.52
N ARG A 47 7.97 -12.76 15.34
CA ARG A 47 7.05 -13.04 14.23
C ARG A 47 6.07 -14.15 14.58
N MET A 48 6.54 -15.24 15.18
CA MET A 48 5.67 -16.35 15.62
C MET A 48 4.73 -15.94 16.75
N GLU A 49 5.23 -15.25 17.76
CA GLU A 49 4.41 -14.71 18.87
C GLU A 49 3.29 -13.80 18.36
N THR A 50 3.56 -13.00 17.32
CA THR A 50 2.54 -12.14 16.70
C THR A 50 1.47 -12.98 15.98
N ILE A 51 1.86 -14.05 15.30
CA ILE A 51 0.92 -14.98 14.66
C ILE A 51 0.06 -15.67 15.71
N GLU A 52 0.67 -16.26 16.73
CA GLU A 52 -0.03 -16.94 17.84
C GLU A 52 -1.02 -16.01 18.53
N ARG A 53 -0.62 -14.78 18.86
CA ARG A 53 -1.48 -13.76 19.48
C ARG A 53 -2.76 -13.51 18.68
N HIS A 54 -2.64 -13.38 17.35
CA HIS A 54 -3.79 -13.14 16.48
C HIS A 54 -4.66 -14.38 16.27
N ILE A 55 -4.06 -15.58 16.26
CA ILE A 55 -4.79 -16.85 16.26
C ILE A 55 -5.63 -16.96 17.54
N LEU A 56 -5.04 -16.74 18.71
CA LEU A 56 -5.74 -16.84 20.00
C LEU A 56 -6.81 -15.75 20.17
N LYS A 57 -6.52 -14.51 19.76
CA LYS A 57 -7.42 -13.37 19.98
C LYS A 57 -8.57 -13.26 18.97
N SER A 58 -8.31 -13.55 17.69
CA SER A 58 -9.26 -13.31 16.60
C SER A 58 -9.54 -14.55 15.75
N GLY A 59 -8.83 -15.67 15.95
CA GLY A 59 -8.91 -16.86 15.09
C GLY A 59 -8.36 -16.66 13.68
N GLY A 60 -7.83 -15.47 13.35
CA GLY A 60 -7.61 -15.04 11.97
C GLY A 60 -6.15 -14.73 11.67
N ILE A 61 -5.48 -15.61 10.91
CA ILE A 61 -4.08 -15.43 10.50
C ILE A 61 -3.88 -14.21 9.58
N LYS A 62 -4.90 -13.82 8.83
CA LYS A 62 -4.88 -12.65 7.93
C LYS A 62 -4.57 -11.35 8.66
N LYS A 63 -5.05 -11.20 9.90
CA LYS A 63 -4.77 -10.03 10.73
C LYS A 63 -3.29 -9.99 11.15
N ALA A 64 -2.72 -11.14 11.51
CA ALA A 64 -1.29 -11.26 11.82
C ALA A 64 -0.41 -10.87 10.63
N PHE A 65 -0.71 -11.39 9.44
CA PHE A 65 0.06 -11.04 8.24
C PHE A 65 -0.06 -9.56 7.89
N LYS A 66 -1.23 -8.94 8.11
CA LYS A 66 -1.40 -7.50 7.89
C LYS A 66 -0.50 -6.68 8.82
N GLU A 67 -0.39 -7.05 10.09
CA GLU A 67 0.51 -6.40 11.06
C GLU A 67 1.99 -6.64 10.73
N LEU A 68 2.35 -7.86 10.34
CA LEU A 68 3.73 -8.23 9.98
C LEU A 68 4.20 -7.61 8.65
N THR A 69 3.29 -7.14 7.81
CA THR A 69 3.62 -6.55 6.50
C THR A 69 4.03 -5.08 6.68
N ASN A 70 5.33 -4.82 6.79
CA ASN A 70 5.87 -3.47 7.03
C ASN A 70 5.77 -2.52 5.82
N LYS A 71 5.53 -3.04 4.61
CA LYS A 71 5.54 -2.26 3.36
C LYS A 71 4.42 -2.75 2.45
N LYS A 72 3.38 -1.94 2.31
CA LYS A 72 2.51 -1.98 1.14
C LYS A 72 3.08 -0.97 0.17
N ASP A 73 3.42 -1.39 -1.05
CA ASP A 73 3.77 -0.43 -2.09
C ASP A 73 2.54 0.43 -2.36
N TRP A 74 2.57 1.68 -1.89
CA TRP A 74 1.48 2.64 -2.09
C TRP A 74 1.42 3.13 -3.53
N ILE A 75 2.54 3.05 -4.25
CA ILE A 75 2.62 3.42 -5.66
C ILE A 75 2.14 2.23 -6.49
N VAL A 76 1.04 2.44 -7.21
CA VAL A 76 0.51 1.47 -8.17
C VAL A 76 1.54 1.29 -9.28
N GLN A 77 2.05 0.06 -9.42
CA GLN A 77 2.97 -0.30 -10.49
C GLN A 77 2.21 -0.35 -11.81
N MET A 78 2.63 0.45 -12.80
CA MET A 78 2.03 0.44 -14.13
C MET A 78 2.68 -0.64 -14.99
N LYS A 79 1.87 -1.50 -15.61
CA LYS A 79 2.35 -2.57 -16.48
C LYS A 79 2.59 -2.04 -17.90
N HIS A 80 3.75 -2.33 -18.45
CA HIS A 80 4.10 -2.04 -19.83
C HIS A 80 3.70 -3.20 -20.76
N TYR A 81 3.71 -2.98 -22.08
CA TYR A 81 3.31 -4.00 -23.07
C TYR A 81 4.23 -5.24 -23.04
N ASN A 82 5.49 -5.07 -22.65
CA ASN A 82 6.47 -6.15 -22.48
C ASN A 82 6.37 -6.87 -21.12
N SER A 83 5.31 -6.61 -20.34
CA SER A 83 5.08 -7.13 -18.97
C SER A 83 6.05 -6.65 -17.89
N GLU A 84 6.94 -5.70 -18.20
CA GLU A 84 7.73 -5.01 -17.18
C GLU A 84 6.83 -4.05 -16.38
N LYS A 85 7.18 -3.86 -15.11
CA LYS A 85 6.43 -3.01 -14.18
C LYS A 85 7.25 -1.77 -13.86
N GLU A 86 6.61 -0.61 -13.99
CA GLU A 86 7.22 0.68 -13.71
C GLU A 86 6.55 1.33 -12.49
N ASN A 87 7.38 1.85 -11.60
CA ASN A 87 6.94 2.53 -10.37
C ASN A 87 7.47 3.96 -10.27
N ARG A 88 8.37 4.38 -11.18
CA ARG A 88 8.86 5.75 -11.26
C ARG A 88 7.84 6.61 -11.99
N ARG A 89 7.57 7.81 -11.45
CA ARG A 89 6.63 8.78 -12.05
C ARG A 89 6.92 9.05 -13.53
N GLN A 90 8.19 9.27 -13.88
CA GLN A 90 8.59 9.55 -15.27
C GLN A 90 8.28 8.37 -16.21
N GLY A 91 8.56 7.15 -15.77
CA GLY A 91 8.28 5.96 -16.56
C GLY A 91 6.77 5.72 -16.71
N ILE A 92 5.98 5.88 -15.64
CA ILE A 92 4.51 5.82 -15.70
C ILE A 92 3.94 6.83 -16.70
N LEU A 93 4.41 8.07 -16.67
CA LEU A 93 4.01 9.11 -17.63
C LEU A 93 4.38 8.74 -19.06
N GLY A 94 5.57 8.18 -19.27
CA GLY A 94 6.00 7.67 -20.58
C GLY A 94 5.06 6.58 -21.10
N ILE A 95 4.74 5.58 -20.27
CA ILE A 95 3.83 4.49 -20.64
C ILE A 95 2.42 5.03 -20.95
N ALA A 96 1.90 5.95 -20.15
CA ALA A 96 0.59 6.55 -20.39
C ALA A 96 0.58 7.34 -21.71
N THR A 97 1.63 8.13 -21.94
CA THR A 97 1.75 8.95 -23.16
C THR A 97 1.82 8.07 -24.40
N THR A 98 2.64 7.01 -24.41
CA THR A 98 2.74 6.09 -25.56
C THR A 98 1.44 5.34 -25.78
N TYR A 99 0.76 4.91 -24.71
CA TYR A 99 -0.54 4.25 -24.79
C TYR A 99 -1.58 5.16 -25.46
N TYR A 100 -1.77 6.37 -24.96
CA TYR A 100 -2.77 7.29 -25.52
C TYR A 100 -2.39 7.77 -26.92
N LYS A 101 -1.10 8.01 -27.18
CA LYS A 101 -0.64 8.34 -28.53
C LYS A 101 -1.02 7.24 -29.52
N LYS A 102 -0.75 5.97 -29.19
CA LYS A 102 -1.15 4.82 -30.02
C LYS A 102 -2.66 4.69 -30.15
N LEU A 103 -3.41 4.95 -29.08
CA LEU A 103 -4.88 4.87 -29.07
C LEU A 103 -5.50 5.85 -30.06
N TYR A 104 -4.93 7.06 -30.18
CA TYR A 104 -5.45 8.11 -31.05
C TYR A 104 -4.73 8.21 -32.40
N GLU A 105 -3.58 7.55 -32.59
CA GLU A 105 -2.83 7.49 -33.85
C GLU A 105 -3.65 6.84 -35.00
N SER A 106 -4.64 6.01 -34.71
CA SER A 106 -5.50 5.37 -35.72
C SER A 106 -6.77 6.15 -36.08
N THR A 107 -6.79 7.47 -35.90
CA THR A 107 -7.89 8.34 -36.35
C THR A 107 -7.49 9.11 -37.61
N THR A 108 -7.00 8.39 -38.62
CA THR A 108 -6.97 8.84 -40.03
C THR A 108 -8.08 8.16 -40.82
N ALA A 109 -9.27 8.19 -40.24
CA ALA A 109 -10.49 8.39 -41.01
C ALA A 109 -11.27 9.44 -40.22
N GLU A 110 -11.11 10.69 -40.65
CA GLU A 110 -12.02 11.78 -40.32
C GLU A 110 -13.44 11.29 -40.66
N LYS A 111 -14.12 10.67 -39.70
CA LYS A 111 -15.53 10.98 -39.56
C LYS A 111 -15.51 12.34 -38.93
N GLU A 112 -15.68 13.38 -39.75
CA GLU A 112 -16.35 14.59 -39.29
C GLU A 112 -17.51 14.11 -38.43
N ILE A 113 -17.34 14.19 -37.12
CA ILE A 113 -18.49 14.21 -36.25
C ILE A 113 -19.04 15.58 -36.56
N GLU A 114 -20.03 15.63 -37.46
CA GLU A 114 -20.95 16.76 -37.49
C GLU A 114 -21.29 17.02 -36.03
N LEU A 115 -20.82 18.14 -35.51
CA LEU A 115 -21.37 18.73 -34.30
C LEU A 115 -22.80 19.09 -34.69
N LEU A 116 -23.69 18.09 -34.70
CA LEU A 116 -25.10 18.32 -34.52
C LEU A 116 -25.16 19.16 -33.26
N GLU A 117 -25.56 20.42 -33.44
CA GLU A 117 -25.91 21.29 -32.33
C GLU A 117 -26.95 20.54 -31.51
N ILE A 118 -26.51 19.86 -30.46
CA ILE A 118 -27.39 19.41 -29.40
C ILE A 118 -27.66 20.65 -28.55
N SER A 119 -28.29 21.66 -29.17
CA SER A 119 -28.91 22.80 -28.51
C SER A 119 -30.37 22.46 -28.20
N SER A 120 -30.61 21.23 -27.74
CA SER A 120 -31.90 20.88 -27.16
C SER A 120 -31.62 20.10 -25.89
N VAL A 121 -31.49 20.87 -24.81
CA VAL A 121 -31.71 20.35 -23.46
C VAL A 121 -33.12 19.73 -23.50
N PRO A 122 -33.30 18.45 -23.16
CA PRO A 122 -34.63 17.86 -23.10
C PRO A 122 -35.50 18.72 -22.20
N SER A 123 -36.64 19.19 -22.70
CA SER A 123 -37.62 19.88 -21.88
C SER A 123 -38.05 18.89 -20.80
N ILE A 124 -37.61 19.10 -19.57
CA ILE A 124 -38.08 18.36 -18.39
C ILE A 124 -39.61 18.43 -18.44
N MET A 125 -40.27 17.28 -18.50
CA MET A 125 -41.73 17.23 -18.63
C MET A 125 -42.33 17.80 -17.35
N GLN A 126 -43.34 18.66 -17.45
CA GLN A 126 -43.98 19.30 -16.29
C GLN A 126 -44.48 18.26 -15.27
N GLU A 127 -44.84 17.07 -15.75
CA GLU A 127 -45.21 15.89 -14.97
C GLU A 127 -44.12 15.43 -14.00
N GLU A 128 -42.83 15.45 -14.39
CA GLU A 128 -41.72 15.10 -13.49
C GLU A 128 -41.53 16.14 -12.38
N ILE A 129 -41.81 17.41 -12.68
CA ILE A 129 -41.72 18.51 -11.72
C ILE A 129 -42.85 18.41 -10.70
N GLU A 130 -44.09 18.15 -11.13
CA GLU A 130 -45.22 17.93 -10.24
C GLU A 130 -45.00 16.72 -9.32
N PHE A 131 -44.53 15.60 -9.87
CA PHE A 131 -44.22 14.41 -9.08
C PHE A 131 -43.12 14.68 -8.02
N ALA A 132 -42.08 15.43 -8.38
CA ALA A 132 -41.02 15.81 -7.45
C ALA A 132 -41.48 16.78 -6.34
N LEU A 133 -42.49 17.61 -6.61
CA LEU A 133 -43.10 18.49 -5.62
C LEU A 133 -44.01 17.72 -4.65
N GLU A 134 -44.86 16.81 -5.16
CA GLU A 134 -45.73 15.96 -4.33
C GLU A 134 -44.93 15.04 -3.39
N THR A 135 -43.84 14.46 -3.89
CA THR A 135 -42.98 13.59 -3.06
C THR A 135 -42.24 14.33 -1.95
N LYS A 136 -42.04 15.65 -2.09
CA LYS A 136 -41.48 16.50 -1.01
C LYS A 136 -42.52 16.92 0.04
N GLU A 137 -43.77 17.08 -0.34
CA GLU A 137 -44.87 17.39 0.59
C GLU A 137 -45.17 16.21 1.55
N THR A 138 -45.00 14.96 1.09
CA THR A 138 -45.26 13.75 1.89
C THR A 138 -44.17 13.39 2.90
N THR A 139 -43.02 14.06 2.87
CA THR A 139 -41.89 13.84 3.79
C THR A 139 -41.70 14.99 4.80
N LYS A 140 -42.79 15.59 5.28
CA LYS A 140 -42.76 16.29 6.58
C LYS A 140 -42.89 15.24 7.70
N PRO A 141 -41.91 15.10 8.60
CA PRO A 141 -42.08 14.26 9.78
C PRO A 141 -43.16 14.88 10.68
N GLN A 142 -44.19 14.08 10.95
CA GLN A 142 -45.23 14.40 11.92
C GLN A 142 -44.63 14.25 13.32
N ASP A 143 -43.96 15.31 13.78
CA ASP A 143 -43.54 15.45 15.16
C ASP A 143 -44.73 15.97 16.00
N GLN A 144 -45.14 15.14 16.97
CA GLN A 144 -45.85 15.45 18.21
C GLN A 144 -47.28 16.06 18.13
N MET A 145 -48.27 15.35 18.68
CA MET A 145 -49.18 15.88 19.71
C MET A 145 -50.01 14.75 20.36
N GLU A 146 -49.85 14.67 21.70
CA GLU A 146 -50.69 14.06 22.76
C GLU A 146 -51.02 12.55 22.76
#